data_AF-A0A8B6E3K8-F1
#
_entry.id   AF-A0A8B6E3K8-F1
#
_cell.length_a   1.000
_cell.length_b   1.000
_cell.length_c   1.000
_cell.angle_alpha   90.00
_cell.angle_beta   90.00
_cell.angle_gamma   90.00
#
_symmetry.space_group_name_H-M   'P 1'
#
loop_
_entity.id
_entity.type
_entity.pdbx_description
1 polymer ?
#
loop_
_entity_poly.entity_id
_entity_poly.type
_entity_poly.pdbx_seq_one_letter_code
_entity_poly.pdbx_strand_id
1 'polypeptide(L)'
;MASSSQGCGVCDLRHINKPSIIWCTECDEGLCQECQEHHSLSKGTRNHNTITIKEYKTLPSEVLKITQYCSTHNDKFIMYCGTHERPCCRKCIVETHKECLDIDNLEDVTQNVKTSNAFHDIEETLVEVAENLKKISQHQQKNLLDLKEKRKQIQKEIQKTRTTSTTGQITRRFDKTT
;
A
#
# COMPACT_ATOMS: atom_id res chain seq x y z
N MET A 1 21.30 2.20 10.90
CA MET A 1 21.22 1.17 9.85
C MET A 1 19.93 0.44 10.13
N ALA A 2 18.89 0.65 9.31
CA ALA A 2 17.60 0.00 9.53
C ALA A 2 17.79 -1.53 9.51
N SER A 3 17.28 -2.23 10.53
CA SER A 3 17.33 -3.70 10.55
C SER A 3 16.41 -4.26 9.46
N SER A 4 16.76 -5.42 8.90
CA SER A 4 15.85 -6.11 7.99
C SER A 4 14.54 -6.45 8.71
N SER A 5 13.38 -6.12 8.12
CA SER A 5 12.07 -6.47 8.69
C SER A 5 11.78 -7.99 8.64
N GLN A 6 12.66 -8.77 8.03
CA GLN A 6 12.55 -10.22 7.95
C GLN A 6 13.09 -10.93 9.19
N GLY A 7 14.11 -10.36 9.84
CA GLY A 7 14.81 -10.94 10.99
C GLY A 7 14.59 -10.14 12.26
N CYS A 8 14.66 -10.79 13.42
CA CYS A 8 14.58 -10.13 14.71
C CYS A 8 15.91 -9.45 14.99
N GLY A 9 15.94 -8.12 15.01
CA GLY A 9 17.17 -7.34 15.21
C GLY A 9 17.89 -7.70 16.52
N VAL A 10 17.13 -7.89 17.60
CA VAL A 10 17.67 -8.30 18.91
C VAL A 10 18.29 -9.70 18.89
N CYS A 11 17.69 -10.64 18.16
CA CYS A 11 18.23 -12.00 18.03
C CYS A 11 19.45 -12.04 17.10
N ASP A 12 19.44 -11.22 16.04
CA ASP A 12 20.56 -11.10 15.10
C ASP A 12 21.83 -10.60 15.80
N LEU A 13 21.71 -9.66 16.76
CA LEU A 13 22.82 -9.23 17.62
C LEU A 13 23.42 -10.36 18.47
N ARG A 14 22.64 -11.42 18.72
CA ARG A 14 23.09 -12.63 19.44
C ARG A 14 23.50 -13.76 18.49
N HIS A 15 23.60 -13.48 17.18
CA HIS A 15 23.83 -14.46 16.13
C HIS A 15 22.76 -15.58 16.08
N ILE A 16 21.54 -15.28 16.52
CA ILE A 16 20.40 -16.19 16.47
C ILE A 16 19.44 -15.69 15.40
N ASN A 17 19.23 -16.47 14.35
CA ASN A 17 18.25 -16.13 13.33
C ASN A 17 16.84 -16.52 13.82
N LYS A 18 16.02 -15.52 14.15
CA LYS A 18 14.58 -15.70 14.40
C LYS A 18 13.79 -14.77 13.47
N PRO A 19 12.68 -15.25 12.88
CA PRO A 19 11.83 -14.40 12.06
C PRO A 19 11.14 -13.34 12.92
N SER A 20 11.02 -12.14 12.37
CA SER A 20 10.20 -11.08 12.97
C SER A 20 8.72 -11.31 12.73
N ILE A 21 7.92 -11.06 13.76
CA ILE A 21 6.45 -11.09 13.68
C ILE A 21 5.85 -9.67 13.73
N ILE A 22 6.57 -8.73 14.35
CA ILE A 22 6.22 -7.32 14.41
C ILE A 22 7.40 -6.43 14.01
N TRP A 23 7.09 -5.19 13.68
CA TRP A 23 8.01 -4.09 13.49
C TRP A 23 7.72 -3.00 14.52
N CYS A 24 8.74 -2.51 15.22
CA CYS A 24 8.64 -1.37 16.12
C CYS A 24 9.03 -0.09 15.38
N THR A 25 8.12 0.88 15.31
CA THR A 25 8.33 2.09 14.52
C THR A 25 9.35 3.04 15.14
N GLU A 26 9.46 3.05 16.46
CA GLU A 26 10.37 3.91 17.21
C GLU A 26 11.78 3.33 17.25
N CYS A 27 11.91 2.00 17.25
CA CYS A 27 13.21 1.33 17.23
C CYS A 27 13.74 1.07 15.82
N ASP A 28 12.90 1.19 14.78
CA ASP A 28 13.26 0.88 13.39
C ASP A 28 13.80 -0.57 13.26
N GLU A 29 13.18 -1.49 14.02
CA GLU A 29 13.62 -2.88 14.16
C GLU A 29 12.46 -3.87 14.17
N GLY A 30 12.70 -5.04 13.57
CA GLY A 30 11.80 -6.19 13.63
C GLY A 30 12.04 -7.01 14.91
N LEU A 31 10.96 -7.53 15.51
CA LEU A 31 11.01 -8.35 16.73
C LEU A 31 10.29 -9.69 16.53
N CYS A 32 10.91 -10.77 17.02
CA CYS A 32 10.25 -12.07 17.20
C CYS A 32 9.34 -12.06 18.44
N GLN A 33 8.57 -13.13 18.65
CA GLN A 33 7.60 -13.22 19.75
C GLN A 33 8.20 -12.93 21.13
N GLU A 34 9.29 -13.59 21.50
CA GLU A 34 9.95 -13.40 22.81
C GLU A 34 10.49 -11.96 22.97
N CYS A 35 11.08 -11.41 21.91
CA CYS A 35 11.62 -10.06 21.93
C CYS A 35 10.51 -9.01 22.03
N GLN A 36 9.38 -9.22 21.35
CA GLN A 36 8.19 -8.38 21.47
C GLN A 36 7.65 -8.37 22.90
N GLU A 37 7.52 -9.53 23.53
CA GLU A 37 7.02 -9.63 24.92
C GLU A 37 7.93 -8.87 25.89
N HIS A 38 9.25 -9.00 25.75
CA HIS A 38 10.17 -8.25 26.59
C HIS A 38 10.13 -6.74 26.28
N HIS A 39 9.95 -6.39 25.01
CA HIS A 39 9.85 -5.01 24.54
C HIS A 39 8.61 -4.31 25.10
N SER A 40 7.45 -4.97 25.14
CA SER A 40 6.22 -4.40 25.67
C SER A 40 6.20 -4.28 27.19
N LEU A 41 7.00 -5.08 27.91
CA LEU A 41 7.13 -5.03 29.37
C LEU A 41 8.19 -4.02 29.85
N SER A 42 9.14 -3.68 28.99
CA SER A 42 10.27 -2.82 29.35
C SER A 42 9.85 -1.36 29.49
N LYS A 43 10.25 -0.70 30.59
CA LYS A 43 9.87 0.70 30.88
C LYS A 43 10.19 1.67 29.74
N GLY A 44 11.29 1.45 29.03
CA GLY A 44 11.76 2.32 27.95
C GLY A 44 11.00 2.13 26.63
N THR A 45 10.37 0.98 26.41
CA THR A 45 9.82 0.58 25.10
C THR A 45 8.36 0.16 25.13
N ARG A 46 7.75 0.04 26.33
CA ARG A 46 6.34 -0.37 26.52
C ARG A 46 5.31 0.52 25.85
N ASN A 47 5.68 1.75 25.50
CA ASN A 47 4.81 2.73 24.85
C ASN A 47 5.11 2.90 23.36
N HIS A 48 6.00 2.06 22.81
CA HIS A 48 6.30 2.08 21.38
C HIS A 48 5.15 1.49 20.57
N ASN A 49 4.93 2.03 19.39
CA ASN A 49 3.96 1.53 18.45
C ASN A 49 4.58 0.38 17.65
N THR A 50 3.79 -0.67 17.49
CA THR A 50 4.19 -1.86 16.76
C THR A 50 3.13 -2.21 15.73
N ILE A 51 3.58 -2.64 14.57
CA ILE A 51 2.72 -3.14 13.49
C ILE A 51 3.18 -4.54 13.10
N THR A 52 2.28 -5.36 12.58
CA THR A 52 2.66 -6.71 12.14
C THR A 52 3.57 -6.65 10.92
N ILE A 53 4.44 -7.65 10.73
CA ILE A 53 5.24 -7.73 9.49
C ILE A 53 4.38 -7.85 8.23
N LYS A 54 3.16 -8.39 8.35
CA LYS A 54 2.19 -8.41 7.26
C LYS A 54 1.78 -7.00 6.86
N GLU A 55 1.42 -6.16 7.82
CA GLU A 55 1.06 -4.76 7.59
C GLU A 55 2.26 -3.96 7.08
N TYR A 56 3.43 -4.12 7.70
CA TYR A 56 4.68 -3.48 7.27
C TYR A 56 4.97 -3.66 5.78
N LYS A 57 4.76 -4.87 5.26
CA LYS A 57 4.99 -5.20 3.83
C LYS A 57 3.96 -4.58 2.89
N THR A 58 2.79 -4.22 3.39
CA THR A 58 1.72 -3.59 2.60
C THR A 58 1.76 -2.06 2.63
N LEU A 59 2.41 -1.49 3.65
CA LEU A 59 2.49 -0.05 3.81
C LEU A 59 3.54 0.55 2.86
N PRO A 60 3.25 1.71 2.26
CA PRO A 60 4.26 2.49 1.54
C PRO A 60 5.43 2.88 2.44
N SER A 61 6.62 2.97 1.87
CA SER A 61 7.85 3.29 2.62
C SER A 61 7.78 4.66 3.30
N GLU A 62 7.03 5.58 2.72
CA GLU A 62 6.78 6.94 3.19
C GLU A 62 5.99 6.92 4.49
N VAL A 63 5.01 6.02 4.62
CA VAL A 63 4.21 5.87 5.85
C VAL A 63 5.08 5.37 7.00
N LEU A 64 6.01 4.46 6.71
CA LEU A 64 6.94 3.92 7.69
C LEU A 64 7.97 4.97 8.19
N LYS A 65 8.21 6.03 7.40
CA LYS A 65 9.11 7.14 7.76
C LYS A 65 8.42 8.22 8.59
N ILE A 66 7.10 8.14 8.79
CA ILE A 66 6.37 9.12 9.60
C ILE A 66 6.81 8.94 11.06
N THR A 67 7.59 9.90 11.55
CA THR A 67 8.08 9.91 12.93
C THR A 67 7.09 10.60 13.87
N GLN A 68 6.94 10.05 15.06
CA GLN A 68 6.20 10.69 16.15
C GLN A 68 7.07 11.64 17.00
N TYR A 69 8.36 11.75 16.70
CA TYR A 69 9.35 12.47 17.49
C TYR A 69 10.00 13.60 16.69
N CYS A 70 10.22 14.70 17.40
CA CYS A 70 10.95 15.85 16.90
C CYS A 70 12.42 15.49 16.67
N SER A 71 12.92 15.73 15.45
CA SER A 71 14.32 15.47 15.09
C SER A 71 15.32 16.36 15.83
N THR A 72 14.93 17.56 16.26
CA THR A 72 15.81 18.51 16.95
C THR A 72 15.92 18.20 18.44
N HIS A 73 14.82 17.83 19.07
CA HIS A 73 14.72 17.72 20.52
C HIS A 73 14.56 16.28 21.03
N ASN A 74 14.37 15.33 20.12
CA ASN A 74 14.07 13.92 20.41
C ASN A 74 12.88 13.72 21.36
N ASP A 75 11.92 14.65 21.31
CA ASP A 75 10.70 14.65 22.12
C ASP A 75 9.48 14.38 21.24
N LYS A 76 8.47 13.69 21.81
CA LYS A 76 7.23 13.38 21.10
C LYS A 76 6.50 14.66 20.66
N PHE A 77 5.94 14.63 19.45
CA PHE A 77 5.04 15.67 18.98
C PHE A 77 3.73 15.64 19.77
N ILE A 78 3.32 16.79 20.28
CA ILE A 78 2.11 16.94 21.10
C ILE A 78 1.25 18.13 20.70
N MET A 79 1.81 19.08 19.96
CA MET A 79 1.11 20.26 19.44
C MET A 79 1.25 20.30 17.92
N TYR A 80 0.39 21.07 17.27
CA TYR A 80 0.48 21.43 15.86
C TYR A 80 0.52 22.95 15.75
N CYS A 81 1.48 23.49 15.00
CA CYS A 81 1.52 24.92 14.70
C CYS A 81 0.90 25.14 13.31
N GLY A 82 -0.27 25.78 13.26
CA GLY A 82 -0.95 26.07 12.00
C GLY A 82 -0.24 27.13 11.16
N THR A 83 0.44 28.10 11.78
CA THR A 83 1.24 29.12 11.06
C THR A 83 2.37 28.52 10.20
N HIS A 84 2.95 27.40 10.64
CA HIS A 84 4.05 26.71 9.96
C HIS A 84 3.64 25.34 9.41
N GLU A 85 2.36 24.99 9.55
CA GLU A 85 1.74 23.74 9.15
C GLU A 85 2.52 22.48 9.57
N ARG A 86 3.07 22.46 10.80
CA ARG A 86 3.95 21.37 11.27
C ARG A 86 3.71 20.92 12.71
N PRO A 87 3.91 19.62 13.02
CA PRO A 87 3.85 19.13 14.39
C PRO A 87 5.04 19.65 15.22
N CYS A 88 4.79 19.86 16.51
CA CYS A 88 5.71 20.49 17.44
C CYS A 88 5.78 19.69 18.76
N CYS A 89 7.01 19.51 19.28
CA CYS A 89 7.20 19.02 20.64
C CYS A 89 7.14 20.20 21.63
N ARG A 90 7.12 19.91 22.94
CA ARG A 90 7.04 20.95 23.99
C ARG A 90 8.16 22.00 23.89
N LYS A 91 9.38 21.59 23.56
CA LYS A 91 10.53 22.51 23.42
C LYS A 91 10.40 23.40 22.19
N CYS A 92 9.92 22.88 21.06
CA CYS A 92 9.65 23.67 19.85
C CYS A 92 8.74 24.87 20.14
N ILE A 93 7.71 24.68 20.97
CA ILE A 93 6.76 25.73 21.34
C ILE A 93 7.43 26.86 22.10
N VAL A 94 8.33 26.54 23.03
CA VAL A 94 9.00 27.55 23.87
C VAL A 94 10.16 28.24 23.13
N GLU A 95 10.87 27.52 22.26
CA GLU A 95 12.09 28.03 21.63
C GLU A 95 11.84 28.69 20.28
N THR A 96 11.07 28.04 19.41
CA THR A 96 10.94 28.42 17.99
C THR A 96 9.58 29.00 17.66
N HIS A 97 8.52 28.50 18.30
CA HIS A 97 7.14 28.89 18.01
C HIS A 97 6.51 29.76 19.11
N LYS A 98 7.32 30.40 19.95
CA LYS A 98 6.85 31.19 21.10
C LYS A 98 5.94 32.37 20.73
N GLU A 99 6.07 32.87 19.51
CA GLU A 99 5.29 34.00 18.98
C GLU A 99 4.17 33.54 18.03
N CYS A 100 4.07 32.24 17.74
CA CYS A 100 2.97 31.70 16.95
C CYS A 100 1.69 31.69 17.77
N LEU A 101 0.62 32.27 17.24
CA LEU A 101 -0.67 32.32 17.90
C LEU A 101 -1.54 31.09 17.58
N ASP A 102 -1.30 30.47 16.43
CA ASP A 102 -2.04 29.32 15.93
C ASP A 102 -1.32 28.02 16.34
N ILE A 103 -1.52 27.62 17.60
CA ILE A 103 -0.94 26.41 18.19
C ILE A 103 -2.03 25.66 18.92
N ASP A 104 -2.34 24.46 18.42
CA ASP A 104 -3.36 23.57 18.99
C ASP A 104 -2.78 22.22 19.39
N ASN A 105 -3.54 21.48 20.21
CA ASN A 105 -3.18 20.12 20.55
C ASN A 105 -3.20 19.24 19.29
N LEU A 106 -2.15 18.46 19.09
CA LEU A 106 -2.04 17.60 17.91
C LEU A 106 -3.16 16.55 17.85
N GLU A 107 -3.58 16.02 19.00
CA GLU A 107 -4.67 15.04 19.07
C GLU A 107 -5.99 15.66 18.61
N ASP A 108 -6.32 16.86 19.08
CA ASP A 108 -7.53 17.59 18.68
C ASP A 108 -7.51 17.93 17.19
N VAL A 109 -6.39 18.44 16.68
CA VAL A 109 -6.24 18.74 15.24
C VAL A 109 -6.42 17.47 14.41
N THR A 110 -5.78 16.36 14.79
CA THR A 110 -5.94 15.10 14.05
C THR A 110 -7.36 14.55 14.11
N GLN A 111 -8.04 14.69 15.25
CA GLN A 111 -9.43 14.28 15.39
C GLN A 111 -10.34 15.13 14.51
N ASN A 112 -10.16 16.45 14.50
CA ASN A 112 -10.93 17.37 13.67
C ASN A 112 -10.71 17.10 12.17
N VAL A 113 -9.49 16.78 11.76
CA VAL A 113 -9.20 16.38 10.37
C VAL A 113 -9.94 15.10 10.02
N LYS A 114 -9.88 14.07 10.88
CA LYS A 114 -10.55 12.78 10.65
C LYS A 114 -12.07 12.90 10.57
N THR A 115 -12.66 13.81 11.33
CA THR A 115 -14.12 14.03 11.32
C THR A 115 -14.55 15.11 10.34
N SER A 116 -13.62 15.75 9.64
CA SER A 116 -13.94 16.78 8.65
C SER A 116 -14.63 16.16 7.43
N ASN A 117 -15.62 16.89 6.89
CA ASN A 117 -16.29 16.49 5.65
C ASN A 117 -15.28 16.32 4.51
N ALA A 118 -14.26 17.19 4.41
CA ALA A 118 -13.24 17.08 3.38
C ALA A 118 -12.48 15.73 3.41
N PHE A 119 -12.17 15.23 4.61
CA PHE A 119 -11.53 13.91 4.76
C PHE A 119 -12.49 12.79 4.37
N HIS A 120 -13.76 12.90 4.77
CA HIS A 120 -14.80 11.93 4.40
C HIS A 120 -15.05 11.90 2.89
N ASP A 121 -15.12 13.05 2.23
CA ASP A 121 -15.30 13.19 0.79
C ASP A 121 -14.13 12.53 0.03
N ILE A 122 -12.91 12.69 0.51
CA ILE A 122 -11.73 12.02 -0.05
C ILE A 122 -11.83 10.51 0.13
N GLU A 123 -12.23 10.03 1.31
CA GLU A 123 -12.40 8.60 1.59
C GLU A 123 -13.47 7.98 0.68
N GLU A 124 -14.63 8.63 0.55
CA GLU A 124 -15.70 8.20 -0.35
C GLU A 124 -15.24 8.17 -1.81
N THR A 125 -14.57 9.25 -2.27
CA THR A 125 -14.03 9.33 -3.62
C THR A 125 -13.03 8.21 -3.90
N LEU A 126 -12.15 7.88 -2.94
CA LEU A 126 -11.19 6.79 -3.10
C LEU A 126 -11.87 5.43 -3.23
N VAL A 127 -12.92 5.18 -2.45
CA VAL A 127 -13.73 3.95 -2.56
C VAL A 127 -14.39 3.89 -3.94
N GLU A 128 -15.01 4.98 -4.40
CA GLU A 128 -15.67 5.02 -5.70
C GLU A 128 -14.68 4.77 -6.85
N VAL A 129 -13.49 5.40 -6.81
CA VAL A 129 -12.43 5.19 -7.78
C VAL A 129 -11.98 3.71 -7.78
N ALA A 130 -11.80 3.10 -6.62
CA ALA A 130 -11.41 1.70 -6.52
C ALA A 130 -12.47 0.75 -7.14
N GLU A 131 -13.76 1.02 -6.89
CA GLU A 131 -14.86 0.26 -7.48
C GLU A 131 -14.94 0.43 -9.00
N ASN A 132 -14.79 1.66 -9.47
CA ASN A 132 -14.81 1.97 -10.89
C ASN A 132 -13.64 1.31 -11.63
N LEU A 133 -12.43 1.32 -11.04
CA LEU A 133 -11.28 0.59 -11.58
C LEU A 133 -11.53 -0.92 -11.66
N LYS A 134 -12.18 -1.50 -10.63
CA LYS A 134 -12.56 -2.92 -10.64
C LYS A 134 -13.55 -3.24 -11.77
N LYS A 135 -14.58 -2.41 -11.96
CA LYS A 135 -15.57 -2.54 -13.05
C LYS A 135 -14.89 -2.47 -14.43
N ILE A 136 -13.97 -1.50 -14.61
CA ILE A 136 -13.19 -1.36 -15.85
C ILE A 136 -12.36 -2.61 -16.12
N SER A 137 -11.64 -3.12 -15.12
CA SER A 137 -10.83 -4.33 -15.24
C SER A 137 -11.66 -5.55 -15.64
N GLN A 138 -12.83 -5.75 -15.02
CA GLN A 138 -13.77 -6.82 -15.36
C GLN A 138 -14.30 -6.69 -16.79
N HIS A 139 -14.66 -5.47 -17.20
CA HIS A 139 -15.12 -5.21 -18.57
C HIS A 139 -14.04 -5.52 -19.60
N GLN A 140 -12.80 -5.10 -19.36
CA GLN A 140 -11.66 -5.41 -20.23
C GLN A 140 -11.42 -6.92 -20.32
N GLN A 141 -11.49 -7.66 -19.21
CA GLN A 141 -11.34 -9.10 -19.20
C GLN A 141 -12.42 -9.80 -20.05
N LYS A 142 -13.69 -9.37 -19.92
CA LYS A 142 -14.79 -9.88 -20.73
C LYS A 142 -14.60 -9.58 -22.22
N ASN A 143 -14.25 -8.34 -22.57
CA ASN A 143 -14.00 -7.95 -23.95
C ASN A 143 -12.88 -8.78 -24.60
N LEU A 144 -11.81 -9.08 -23.85
CA LEU A 144 -10.73 -9.95 -24.34
C LEU A 144 -11.20 -11.39 -24.61
N LEU A 145 -12.08 -11.94 -23.77
CA LEU A 145 -12.65 -13.27 -23.99
C LEU A 145 -13.54 -13.28 -25.24
N ASP A 146 -14.41 -12.29 -25.38
CA ASP A 146 -15.31 -12.17 -26.52
C ASP A 146 -14.53 -11.99 -27.85
N LEU A 147 -13.47 -11.17 -27.85
CA LEU A 147 -12.58 -11.00 -29.01
C LEU A 147 -11.85 -12.30 -29.36
N LYS A 148 -11.40 -13.08 -28.36
CA LYS A 148 -10.78 -14.39 -28.59
C LYS A 148 -11.76 -15.38 -29.23
N GLU A 149 -13.01 -15.38 -28.80
CA GLU A 149 -14.02 -16.29 -29.35
C GLU A 149 -14.41 -15.89 -30.78
N LYS A 150 -14.65 -14.59 -31.03
CA LYS A 150 -14.87 -14.05 -32.38
C LYS A 150 -13.70 -14.40 -33.31
N ARG A 151 -12.46 -14.29 -32.84
CA ARG A 151 -11.27 -14.68 -33.61
C ARG A 151 -11.31 -16.17 -33.98
N LYS A 152 -11.62 -17.07 -33.05
CA LYS A 152 -11.73 -18.51 -33.33
C LYS A 152 -12.83 -18.78 -34.36
N GLN A 153 -13.96 -18.10 -34.26
CA GLN A 153 -15.07 -18.27 -35.20
C GLN A 153 -14.67 -17.84 -36.61
N ILE A 154 -14.04 -16.67 -36.77
CA ILE A 154 -13.52 -16.21 -38.05
C ILE A 154 -12.49 -17.18 -38.62
N GLN A 155 -11.57 -17.70 -37.78
CA GLN A 155 -10.59 -18.71 -38.21
C GLN A 155 -11.25 -20.00 -38.73
N LYS A 156 -12.31 -20.48 -38.05
CA LYS A 156 -13.08 -21.65 -38.49
C LYS A 156 -13.76 -21.40 -39.84
N GLU A 157 -14.38 -20.23 -40.02
CA GLU A 157 -15.04 -19.88 -41.29
C GLU A 157 -14.02 -19.77 -42.43
N ILE A 158 -12.87 -19.13 -42.22
CA ILE A 158 -11.77 -19.08 -43.21
C ILE A 158 -11.33 -20.49 -43.62
N GLN A 159 -11.19 -21.41 -42.66
CA GLN A 159 -10.79 -22.79 -42.94
C GLN A 159 -11.84 -23.51 -43.79
N LYS A 160 -13.14 -23.37 -43.46
CA LYS A 160 -14.24 -23.94 -44.24
C LYS A 160 -14.27 -23.41 -45.68
N THR A 161 -14.10 -22.10 -45.87
CA THR A 161 -14.09 -21.49 -47.22
C THR A 161 -12.91 -21.99 -48.05
N ARG A 162 -11.74 -22.19 -47.44
CA ARG A 162 -10.56 -22.75 -48.12
C ARG A 162 -10.77 -24.19 -48.55
N THR A 163 -11.38 -25.04 -47.71
CA THR A 163 -11.62 -26.44 -48.06
C THR A 163 -12.66 -26.57 -49.17
N THR A 164 -13.77 -25.81 -49.13
CA THR A 164 -14.82 -25.86 -50.17
C THR A 164 -14.32 -25.35 -51.53
N SER A 165 -13.50 -24.31 -51.55
CA SER A 165 -12.90 -23.78 -52.78
C SER A 165 -11.91 -24.76 -53.43
N THR A 166 -11.17 -25.53 -52.62
CA THR A 166 -10.23 -26.54 -53.11
C THR A 166 -10.97 -27.76 -53.68
N THR A 167 -12.04 -28.23 -53.02
CA THR A 167 -12.89 -29.32 -53.52
C THR A 167 -13.64 -28.93 -54.80
N GLY A 168 -14.14 -27.70 -54.89
CA GLY A 168 -14.85 -27.18 -56.07
C GLY A 168 -13.96 -26.94 -57.30
N GLN A 169 -12.66 -26.68 -57.11
CA GLN A 169 -11.69 -26.62 -58.20
C GLN A 169 -11.27 -28.01 -58.71
N ILE A 170 -11.25 -29.02 -57.83
CA ILE A 170 -10.98 -30.41 -58.23
C ILE A 170 -12.14 -30.95 -59.07
N THR A 171 -13.40 -30.79 -58.65
CA THR A 171 -14.56 -31.31 -59.40
C THR A 171 -14.73 -30.65 -60.77
N ARG A 172 -14.57 -29.32 -60.87
CA ARG A 172 -14.64 -28.60 -62.17
C ARG A 172 -13.54 -28.97 -63.17
N ARG A 173 -12.43 -29.56 -62.71
CA ARG A 173 -11.33 -30.00 -63.58
C ARG A 173 -11.58 -31.40 -64.15
N PHE A 174 -12.38 -32.22 -63.48
CA PHE A 174 -12.80 -33.54 -63.96
C PHE A 174 -13.94 -33.46 -65.00
N ASP A 175 -14.84 -32.49 -64.90
CA ASP A 175 -15.96 -32.33 -65.85
C ASP A 175 -15.57 -31.76 -67.23
N LYS A 176 -14.34 -31.24 -67.40
CA LYS A 176 -13.86 -30.67 -68.67
C LYS A 176 -13.00 -31.63 -69.53
N THR A 177 -12.86 -32.89 -69.11
CA THR A 177 -12.05 -33.91 -69.80
C THR A 177 -12.86 -35.03 -70.46
N THR A 178 -14.14 -34.81 -70.73
CA THR A 178 -15.01 -35.70 -71.53
C THR A 178 -15.56 -34.92 -72.71
#